data_AF-A0A432ENU3-F1
#
_entry.id   AF-A0A432ENU3-F1
#
_cell.length_a   1.000
_cell.length_b   1.000
_cell.length_c   1.000
_cell.angle_alpha   90.00
_cell.angle_beta   90.00
_cell.angle_gamma   90.00
#
_symmetry.space_group_name_H-M   'P 1'
#
loop_
_entity.id
_entity.type
_entity.pdbx_description
1 polymer ?
#
loop_
_entity_poly.entity_id
_entity_poly.type
_entity_poly.pdbx_seq_one_letter_code
_entity_poly.pdbx_strand_id
1 'polypeptide(L)'
;MKYSMKKIASTMATALVLTGLNGFVSEATAKTIDLSSMEYQIPKSMKGKLIAIQWEMKAGTLGRPILSGNRYQLVNLINQRGMKRQPRTKAANLGWLSKTSNSFNMMIKRRAGDGQVRYGDRVALHMKPYGWLRYKKQGYGINLSDDDNNPHYIWTVTGGKTGNKLVSGMPFALYNTTEKREMVYCKRTWGINLGWRGLSCKSWTTGASNKLFGENGLLSRDGLTGKGFVKMKNFLCDKGVKAGAAYLTAQSAAAGAAALAASPRIKKECKKL
;
A
#
# COMPACT_ATOMS: atom_id res chain seq x y z
N MET A 1 22.77 4.55 -10.73
CA MET A 1 22.52 5.91 -10.20
C MET A 1 22.26 5.85 -8.69
N LYS A 2 23.32 5.90 -7.89
CA LYS A 2 23.29 6.20 -6.45
C LYS A 2 23.43 7.73 -6.33
N TYR A 3 22.34 8.48 -6.50
CA TYR A 3 22.41 9.92 -6.20
C TYR A 3 22.53 10.07 -4.68
N SER A 4 23.56 10.81 -4.27
CA SER A 4 24.15 10.83 -2.93
C SER A 4 23.19 11.28 -1.82
N MET A 5 22.82 10.34 -0.93
CA MET A 5 22.14 10.64 0.34
C MET A 5 22.92 11.67 1.19
N LYS A 6 24.26 11.78 1.02
CA LYS A 6 25.06 12.79 1.72
C LYS A 6 24.60 14.22 1.42
N LYS A 7 24.12 14.50 0.21
CA LYS A 7 23.64 15.83 -0.21
C LYS A 7 22.21 16.15 0.28
N ILE A 8 21.49 15.18 0.84
CA ILE A 8 20.17 15.40 1.46
C ILE A 8 20.36 15.66 2.95
N ALA A 9 21.18 14.84 3.61
CA ALA A 9 21.53 15.02 5.01
C ALA A 9 22.19 16.40 5.28
N SER A 10 23.08 16.84 4.38
CA SER A 10 23.77 18.14 4.51
C SER A 10 22.82 19.34 4.43
N THR A 11 21.83 19.36 3.52
CA THR A 11 20.90 20.50 3.39
C THR A 11 19.92 20.61 4.57
N MET A 12 19.62 19.51 5.25
CA MET A 12 18.69 19.50 6.39
C MET A 12 19.36 19.84 7.71
N ALA A 13 20.62 19.45 7.89
CA ALA A 13 21.42 19.89 9.03
C ALA A 13 21.44 21.44 9.08
N THR A 14 21.63 22.09 7.94
CA THR A 14 21.60 23.57 7.85
C THR A 14 20.24 24.17 8.19
N ALA A 15 19.13 23.52 7.79
CA ALA A 15 17.78 24.01 8.09
C ALA A 15 17.40 23.87 9.57
N LEU A 16 17.91 22.86 10.29
CA LEU A 16 17.71 22.69 11.72
C LEU A 16 18.52 23.69 12.56
N VAL A 17 19.70 24.10 12.08
CA VAL A 17 20.53 25.13 12.74
C VAL A 17 19.87 26.51 12.65
N LEU A 18 19.13 26.79 11.57
CA LEU A 18 18.49 28.10 11.34
C LEU A 18 17.20 28.34 12.16
N THR A 19 16.58 27.33 12.76
CA THR A 19 15.32 27.49 13.51
C THR A 19 15.50 27.73 15.01
N GLY A 20 16.73 27.93 15.51
CA GLY A 20 16.98 28.37 16.89
C GLY A 20 16.61 27.34 17.98
N LEU A 21 16.38 26.08 17.61
CA LEU A 21 16.17 24.98 18.55
C LEU A 21 17.51 24.55 19.16
N ASN A 22 18.09 25.37 20.03
CA ASN A 22 19.34 25.10 20.76
C ASN A 22 19.21 24.05 21.87
N GLY A 23 18.13 23.27 21.89
CA GLY A 23 17.90 22.18 22.83
C GLY A 23 18.34 20.82 22.26
N PHE A 24 19.62 20.48 22.41
CA PHE A 24 20.15 19.11 22.52
C PHE A 24 19.73 18.02 21.50
N VAL A 25 19.31 18.35 20.29
CA VAL A 25 19.36 17.36 19.20
C VAL A 25 20.69 17.55 18.51
N SER A 26 21.70 16.78 18.94
CA SER A 26 23.02 16.84 18.30
C SER A 26 22.86 16.71 16.78
N GLU A 27 23.68 17.44 16.03
CA GLU A 27 23.70 17.38 14.56
C GLU A 27 23.89 15.92 14.06
N ALA A 28 24.52 15.07 14.89
CA ALA A 28 24.62 13.63 14.69
C ALA A 28 23.28 12.89 14.85
N THR A 29 22.44 13.26 15.83
CA THR A 29 21.09 12.70 15.99
C THR A 29 20.19 13.05 14.81
N ALA A 30 20.26 14.29 14.30
CA ALA A 30 19.54 14.70 13.09
C ALA A 30 20.05 13.99 11.82
N LYS A 31 21.36 13.73 11.72
CA LYS A 31 21.97 12.89 10.66
C LYS A 31 21.55 11.42 10.72
N THR A 32 21.16 10.95 11.90
CA THR A 32 20.75 9.56 12.15
C THR A 32 19.23 9.39 12.22
N ILE A 33 18.45 10.47 12.01
CA ILE A 33 17.05 10.33 11.66
C ILE A 33 17.05 9.67 10.28
N ASP A 34 16.79 8.38 10.30
CA ASP A 34 16.83 7.50 9.15
C ASP A 34 15.77 7.93 8.14
N LEU A 35 16.08 8.95 7.34
CA LEU A 35 15.26 9.39 6.21
C LEU A 35 15.13 8.26 5.18
N SER A 36 15.95 7.19 5.25
CA SER A 36 15.71 5.98 4.47
C SER A 36 14.42 5.27 4.88
N SER A 37 13.89 5.53 6.09
CA SER A 37 12.55 5.13 6.49
C SER A 37 11.43 5.96 5.84
N MET A 38 11.72 7.19 5.38
CA MET A 38 10.82 8.00 4.53
C MET A 38 10.92 7.66 3.06
N GLU A 39 11.91 6.86 2.65
CA GLU A 39 12.04 6.38 1.28
C GLU A 39 10.95 5.33 0.99
N TYR A 40 9.69 5.78 0.96
CA TYR A 40 8.71 5.19 0.08
C TYR A 40 9.23 5.38 -1.35
N GLN A 41 10.07 4.43 -1.75
CA GLN A 41 10.58 4.30 -3.09
C GLN A 41 9.73 3.25 -3.76
N ILE A 42 9.06 3.65 -4.84
CA ILE A 42 8.50 2.70 -5.79
C ILE A 42 9.71 2.01 -6.45
N PRO A 43 9.93 0.70 -6.24
CA PRO A 43 11.08 0.03 -6.83
C PRO A 43 11.02 0.15 -8.35
N LYS A 44 12.18 0.19 -9.02
CA LYS A 44 12.23 0.18 -10.50
C LYS A 44 11.45 -0.99 -11.10
N SER A 45 11.47 -2.15 -10.43
CA SER A 45 10.70 -3.35 -10.81
C SER A 45 9.17 -3.15 -10.78
N MET A 46 8.68 -2.08 -10.15
CA MET A 46 7.27 -1.72 -10.08
C MET A 46 6.85 -0.64 -11.07
N LYS A 47 7.76 -0.08 -11.89
CA LYS A 47 7.42 0.95 -12.88
C LYS A 47 6.33 0.48 -13.86
N GLY A 48 6.44 -0.75 -14.38
CA GLY A 48 5.39 -1.37 -15.21
C GLY A 48 4.22 -1.98 -14.43
N LYS A 49 4.22 -1.86 -13.10
CA LYS A 49 3.23 -2.48 -12.20
C LYS A 49 2.57 -1.48 -11.25
N LEU A 50 2.62 -0.18 -11.55
CA LEU A 50 1.97 0.84 -10.71
C LEU A 50 0.47 0.56 -10.51
N ILE A 51 -0.20 0.01 -11.54
CA ILE A 51 -1.60 -0.41 -11.44
C ILE A 51 -1.84 -1.50 -10.39
N ALA A 52 -0.81 -2.18 -9.89
CA ALA A 52 -0.95 -3.18 -8.83
C ALA A 52 -0.98 -2.54 -7.43
N ILE A 53 -0.43 -1.34 -7.28
CA ILE A 53 -0.31 -0.64 -6.01
C ILE A 53 -1.64 0.06 -5.73
N GLN A 54 -2.61 -0.73 -5.26
CA GLN A 54 -4.00 -0.30 -5.07
C GLN A 54 -4.49 -0.50 -3.65
N TRP A 55 -3.62 -0.82 -2.71
CA TRP A 55 -4.01 -1.17 -1.34
C TRP A 55 -3.35 -0.26 -0.33
N GLU A 56 -4.05 0.08 0.74
CA GLU A 56 -3.47 0.65 1.95
C GLU A 56 -4.09 -0.03 3.17
N MET A 57 -3.37 -0.05 4.29
CA MET A 57 -3.91 -0.42 5.59
C MET A 57 -4.18 0.87 6.36
N LYS A 58 -5.37 1.00 6.97
CA LYS A 58 -5.67 2.07 7.92
C LYS A 58 -5.71 1.53 9.35
N ALA A 59 -5.00 2.22 10.24
CA ALA A 59 -4.86 1.89 11.65
C ALA A 59 -5.42 2.98 12.59
N GLY A 60 -6.43 3.73 12.12
CA GLY A 60 -6.96 4.93 12.78
C GLY A 60 -6.15 6.17 12.42
N THR A 61 -4.88 6.21 12.85
CA THR A 61 -3.98 7.34 12.61
C THR A 61 -3.03 7.06 11.44
N LEU A 62 -2.73 8.08 10.64
CA LEU A 62 -1.74 8.00 9.56
C LEU A 62 -0.33 7.77 10.16
N GLY A 63 0.52 6.98 9.49
CA GLY A 63 1.89 6.73 9.96
C GLY A 63 2.01 5.74 11.12
N ARG A 64 0.91 5.29 11.73
CA ARG A 64 0.95 4.25 12.76
C ARG A 64 1.55 2.93 12.21
N PRO A 65 2.44 2.24 12.94
CA PRO A 65 2.98 0.95 12.52
C PRO A 65 1.90 -0.11 12.21
N ILE A 66 2.11 -0.86 11.13
CA ILE A 66 1.33 -2.07 10.83
C ILE A 66 2.04 -3.26 11.47
N LEU A 67 1.53 -3.75 12.59
CA LEU A 67 2.08 -4.85 13.37
C LEU A 67 1.39 -6.17 13.00
N SER A 68 2.15 -7.28 13.01
CA SER A 68 1.60 -8.62 12.88
C SER A 68 0.60 -8.91 14.00
N GLY A 69 -0.47 -9.66 13.70
CA GLY A 69 -1.51 -10.04 14.66
C GLY A 69 -2.56 -8.96 14.93
N ASN A 70 -2.32 -7.72 14.51
CA ASN A 70 -3.26 -6.62 14.71
C ASN A 70 -4.30 -6.50 13.59
N ARG A 71 -5.39 -5.80 13.89
CA ARG A 71 -6.50 -5.53 12.96
C ARG A 71 -6.44 -4.13 12.36
N TYR A 72 -6.80 -4.06 11.09
CA TYR A 72 -6.76 -2.88 10.25
C TYR A 72 -7.96 -2.85 9.31
N GLN A 73 -8.17 -1.71 8.66
CA GLN A 73 -9.01 -1.64 7.47
C GLN A 73 -8.12 -1.81 6.23
N LEU A 74 -8.31 -2.89 5.46
CA LEU A 74 -7.65 -3.08 4.17
C LEU A 74 -8.45 -2.35 3.09
N VAL A 75 -7.98 -1.16 2.70
CA VAL A 75 -8.68 -0.25 1.79
C VAL A 75 -8.13 -0.39 0.38
N ASN A 76 -9.02 -0.50 -0.60
CA ASN A 76 -8.64 -0.38 -1.99
C ASN A 76 -8.66 1.11 -2.41
N LEU A 77 -7.54 1.59 -2.94
CA LEU A 77 -7.31 2.99 -3.31
C LEU A 77 -8.17 3.46 -4.49
N ILE A 78 -8.63 2.54 -5.34
CA ILE A 78 -9.44 2.87 -6.52
C ILE A 78 -10.88 3.18 -6.14
N ASN A 79 -11.50 2.32 -5.33
CA ASN A 79 -12.89 2.51 -4.91
C ASN A 79 -13.03 3.22 -3.56
N GLN A 80 -11.93 3.39 -2.82
CA GLN A 80 -11.85 3.98 -1.48
C GLN A 80 -12.69 3.25 -0.42
N ARG A 81 -12.85 1.93 -0.55
CA ARG A 81 -13.64 1.10 0.37
C ARG A 81 -12.76 0.04 1.02
N GLY A 82 -13.02 -0.21 2.31
CA GLY A 82 -12.42 -1.33 3.02
C GLY A 82 -13.02 -2.66 2.58
N MET A 83 -12.20 -3.71 2.51
CA MET A 83 -12.69 -5.06 2.23
C MET A 83 -13.38 -5.63 3.47
N LYS A 84 -14.53 -6.28 3.29
CA LYS A 84 -15.21 -7.06 4.33
C LYS A 84 -15.60 -8.42 3.84
N ARG A 85 -16.00 -9.26 4.79
CA ARG A 85 -16.80 -10.42 4.45
C ARG A 85 -18.20 -9.99 4.00
N GLN A 86 -18.70 -10.67 3.00
CA GLN A 86 -20.10 -10.61 2.59
C GLN A 86 -20.47 -12.03 2.13
N PRO A 87 -21.36 -12.74 2.84
CA PRO A 87 -21.80 -14.07 2.43
C PRO A 87 -22.31 -14.08 0.99
N ARG A 88 -21.92 -15.10 0.24
CA ARG A 88 -22.37 -15.33 -1.14
C ARG A 88 -22.52 -16.83 -1.37
N THR A 89 -23.46 -17.20 -2.25
CA THR A 89 -23.73 -18.60 -2.59
C THR A 89 -22.80 -19.13 -3.67
N LYS A 90 -22.40 -18.30 -4.64
CA LYS A 90 -21.68 -18.72 -5.85
C LYS A 90 -20.30 -18.07 -6.05
N ALA A 91 -19.81 -17.27 -5.11
CA ALA A 91 -18.55 -16.53 -5.23
C ALA A 91 -17.85 -16.38 -3.87
N ALA A 92 -16.60 -15.93 -3.88
CA ALA A 92 -15.86 -15.58 -2.66
C ALA A 92 -16.71 -14.70 -1.73
N ASN A 93 -16.70 -15.02 -0.42
CA ASN A 93 -17.46 -14.31 0.62
C ASN A 93 -16.89 -12.92 0.91
N LEU A 94 -16.70 -12.11 -0.12
CA LEU A 94 -16.06 -10.81 -0.09
C LEU A 94 -17.03 -9.72 -0.53
N GLY A 95 -16.92 -8.58 0.15
CA GLY A 95 -17.67 -7.37 -0.14
C GLY A 95 -16.89 -6.12 0.25
N TRP A 96 -17.57 -4.99 0.13
CA TRP A 96 -17.00 -3.67 0.43
C TRP A 96 -17.72 -3.03 1.61
N LEU A 97 -16.97 -2.53 2.58
CA LEU A 97 -17.46 -1.59 3.60
C LEU A 97 -17.94 -0.30 2.93
N SER A 98 -18.76 0.51 3.61
CA SER A 98 -19.02 1.88 3.14
C SER A 98 -17.72 2.69 3.12
N LYS A 99 -17.65 3.75 2.32
CA LYS A 99 -16.47 4.65 2.26
C LYS A 99 -16.18 5.33 3.61
N THR A 100 -17.22 5.54 4.41
CA THR A 100 -17.19 6.18 5.72
C THR A 100 -16.97 5.19 6.88
N SER A 101 -16.86 3.89 6.60
CA SER A 101 -16.67 2.90 7.64
C SER A 101 -15.28 3.02 8.27
N ASN A 102 -15.24 2.99 9.60
CA ASN A 102 -14.01 2.92 10.40
C ASN A 102 -13.78 1.52 10.99
N SER A 103 -14.41 0.49 10.42
CA SER A 103 -14.28 -0.88 10.93
C SER A 103 -12.89 -1.48 10.63
N PHE A 104 -12.21 -1.96 11.67
CA PHE A 104 -10.96 -2.70 11.57
C PHE A 104 -11.22 -4.21 11.61
N ASN A 105 -11.57 -4.75 10.45
CA ASN A 105 -12.05 -6.13 10.30
C ASN A 105 -11.04 -7.09 9.66
N MET A 106 -9.86 -6.60 9.26
CA MET A 106 -8.80 -7.40 8.64
C MET A 106 -7.60 -7.53 9.59
N MET A 107 -7.32 -8.73 10.05
CA MET A 107 -6.04 -9.04 10.71
C MET A 107 -4.99 -9.41 9.67
N ILE A 108 -3.75 -8.94 9.86
CA ILE A 108 -2.59 -9.33 9.06
C ILE A 108 -1.60 -10.06 9.97
N LYS A 109 -1.12 -11.23 9.55
CA LYS A 109 -0.13 -12.02 10.31
C LYS A 109 1.07 -12.32 9.43
N ARG A 110 2.27 -12.00 9.88
CA ARG A 110 3.52 -12.33 9.18
C ARG A 110 3.81 -13.83 9.31
N ARG A 111 4.46 -14.40 8.29
CA ARG A 111 4.92 -15.80 8.34
C ARG A 111 6.04 -15.99 9.37
N ALA A 112 6.92 -14.99 9.50
CA ALA A 112 8.07 -15.02 10.39
C ALA A 112 8.05 -13.83 11.36
N GLY A 113 7.92 -14.14 12.65
CA GLY A 113 7.93 -13.20 13.77
C GLY A 113 6.70 -12.30 13.88
N ASP A 114 6.58 -11.59 15.02
CA ASP A 114 5.39 -10.78 15.35
C ASP A 114 5.60 -9.26 15.23
N GLY A 115 6.74 -8.85 14.65
CA GLY A 115 7.07 -7.44 14.48
C GLY A 115 6.24 -6.70 13.42
N GLN A 116 6.66 -5.46 13.16
CA GLN A 116 6.09 -4.62 12.10
C GLN A 116 6.21 -5.30 10.73
N VAL A 117 5.11 -5.28 9.98
CA VAL A 117 5.03 -5.73 8.59
C VAL A 117 5.93 -4.86 7.72
N ARG A 118 6.60 -5.48 6.76
CA ARG A 118 7.52 -4.85 5.80
C ARG A 118 7.13 -5.20 4.38
N TYR A 119 7.55 -4.37 3.43
CA TYR A 119 7.54 -4.78 2.04
C TYR A 119 8.43 -6.03 1.84
N GLY A 120 7.95 -6.99 1.07
CA GLY A 120 8.56 -8.29 0.85
C GLY A 120 8.11 -9.38 1.82
N ASP A 121 7.46 -9.04 2.94
CA ASP A 121 6.97 -10.06 3.88
C ASP A 121 5.88 -10.93 3.24
N ARG A 122 5.97 -12.24 3.51
CA ARG A 122 4.84 -13.16 3.36
C ARG A 122 3.90 -13.05 4.55
N VAL A 123 2.62 -12.83 4.28
CA VAL A 123 1.57 -12.60 5.27
C VAL A 123 0.35 -13.46 4.99
N ALA A 124 -0.42 -13.74 6.03
CA ALA A 124 -1.77 -14.25 5.99
C ALA A 124 -2.74 -13.12 6.34
N LEU A 125 -3.93 -13.14 5.75
CA LEU A 125 -4.99 -12.15 5.96
C LEU A 125 -6.21 -12.84 6.57
N HIS A 126 -6.72 -12.34 7.68
CA HIS A 126 -7.86 -12.95 8.39
C HIS A 126 -9.02 -11.96 8.53
N MET A 127 -10.19 -12.33 8.05
CA MET A 127 -11.41 -11.53 8.12
C MET A 127 -12.22 -11.88 9.36
N LYS A 128 -12.46 -10.92 10.26
CA LYS A 128 -13.34 -11.18 11.41
C LYS A 128 -14.79 -11.38 10.96
N PRO A 129 -15.55 -12.31 11.58
CA PRO A 129 -15.16 -13.45 12.44
C PRO A 129 -14.85 -14.79 11.74
N TYR A 130 -14.57 -14.84 10.44
CA TYR A 130 -14.75 -16.04 9.62
C TYR A 130 -13.47 -16.51 8.88
N GLY A 131 -12.29 -16.26 9.42
CA GLY A 131 -11.13 -17.02 8.97
C GLY A 131 -10.22 -16.35 7.93
N TRP A 132 -9.27 -17.15 7.48
CA TRP A 132 -8.11 -16.78 6.71
C TRP A 132 -8.39 -16.80 5.21
N LEU A 133 -8.05 -15.71 4.54
CA LEU A 133 -8.21 -15.57 3.10
C LEU A 133 -7.19 -16.46 2.38
N ARG A 134 -7.71 -17.42 1.61
CA ARG A 134 -6.93 -18.38 0.84
C ARG A 134 -7.26 -18.34 -0.63
N TYR A 135 -6.38 -18.93 -1.43
CA TYR A 135 -6.67 -19.23 -2.82
C TYR A 135 -7.62 -20.42 -2.91
N LYS A 136 -8.65 -20.30 -3.76
CA LYS A 136 -9.55 -21.39 -4.11
C LYS A 136 -10.07 -21.13 -5.52
N LYS A 137 -9.84 -22.06 -6.45
CA LYS A 137 -10.45 -21.97 -7.79
C LYS A 137 -11.97 -22.01 -7.64
N GLN A 138 -12.68 -21.11 -8.32
CA GLN A 138 -14.14 -21.02 -8.29
C GLN A 138 -14.69 -20.81 -9.70
N GLY A 139 -15.94 -21.20 -9.93
CA GLY A 139 -16.61 -21.01 -11.23
C GLY A 139 -17.01 -19.56 -11.51
N TYR A 140 -17.20 -18.74 -10.47
CA TYR A 140 -17.59 -17.34 -10.59
C TYR A 140 -16.79 -16.44 -9.66
N GLY A 141 -16.57 -15.19 -10.08
CA GLY A 141 -15.85 -14.20 -9.28
C GLY A 141 -14.34 -14.41 -9.24
N ILE A 142 -13.69 -13.97 -8.16
CA ILE A 142 -12.25 -14.10 -7.95
C ILE A 142 -11.95 -15.45 -7.28
N ASN A 143 -10.81 -16.07 -7.63
CA ASN A 143 -10.37 -17.36 -7.07
C ASN A 143 -9.90 -17.23 -5.62
N LEU A 144 -10.82 -16.91 -4.70
CA LEU A 144 -10.57 -16.73 -3.28
C LEU A 144 -11.67 -17.37 -2.43
N SER A 145 -11.30 -17.79 -1.24
CA SER A 145 -12.23 -18.27 -0.22
C SER A 145 -11.72 -17.86 1.16
N ASP A 146 -12.60 -17.92 2.15
CA ASP A 146 -12.26 -17.99 3.57
C ASP A 146 -12.05 -19.45 4.02
N ASP A 147 -11.28 -19.62 5.10
CA ASP A 147 -11.00 -20.88 5.81
C ASP A 147 -10.72 -20.59 7.28
N ASP A 148 -11.52 -21.16 8.18
CA ASP A 148 -11.46 -20.89 9.62
C ASP A 148 -10.29 -21.57 10.35
N ASN A 149 -9.61 -22.51 9.69
CA ASN A 149 -8.66 -23.38 10.39
C ASN A 149 -7.26 -22.76 10.54
N ASN A 150 -6.61 -22.43 9.43
CA ASN A 150 -5.17 -22.15 9.42
C ASN A 150 -4.79 -20.87 8.66
N PRO A 151 -3.76 -20.12 9.11
CA PRO A 151 -3.25 -18.96 8.38
C PRO A 151 -2.64 -19.34 7.02
N HIS A 152 -3.21 -18.78 5.96
CA HIS A 152 -2.73 -18.94 4.59
C HIS A 152 -1.72 -17.86 4.22
N TYR A 153 -0.42 -18.14 4.39
CA TYR A 153 0.70 -17.24 4.09
C TYR A 153 1.01 -17.10 2.59
N ILE A 154 -0.03 -16.86 1.79
CA ILE A 154 0.03 -16.79 0.32
C ILE A 154 0.13 -15.36 -0.22
N TRP A 155 0.20 -14.35 0.66
CA TRP A 155 0.22 -12.96 0.26
C TRP A 155 1.62 -12.38 0.50
N THR A 156 2.21 -11.74 -0.50
CA THR A 156 3.42 -10.93 -0.34
C THR A 156 3.04 -9.45 -0.45
N VAL A 157 3.42 -8.66 0.54
CA VAL A 157 3.27 -7.19 0.50
C VAL A 157 4.34 -6.60 -0.43
N THR A 158 3.95 -6.01 -1.56
CA THR A 158 4.91 -5.43 -2.53
C THR A 158 4.58 -3.96 -2.83
N GLY A 159 5.27 -3.32 -3.78
CA GLY A 159 5.04 -1.92 -4.15
C GLY A 159 6.03 -0.90 -3.56
N GLY A 160 6.75 -1.28 -2.50
CA GLY A 160 7.86 -0.53 -1.90
C GLY A 160 9.16 -1.34 -1.91
N LYS A 161 10.26 -0.72 -1.48
CA LYS A 161 11.57 -1.37 -1.31
C LYS A 161 11.50 -2.47 -0.25
N THR A 162 11.92 -3.69 -0.60
CA THR A 162 11.94 -4.84 0.31
C THR A 162 12.67 -4.53 1.62
N GLY A 163 12.10 -4.96 2.75
CA GLY A 163 12.63 -4.75 4.09
C GLY A 163 12.16 -3.45 4.76
N ASN A 164 11.67 -2.47 3.98
CA ASN A 164 11.12 -1.23 4.53
C ASN A 164 9.84 -1.50 5.31
N LYS A 165 9.75 -0.88 6.49
CA LYS A 165 8.60 -0.95 7.40
C LYS A 165 7.35 -0.36 6.75
N LEU A 166 6.23 -1.08 6.86
CA LEU A 166 4.91 -0.62 6.41
C LEU A 166 4.20 0.12 7.55
N VAL A 167 3.64 1.29 7.24
CA VAL A 167 2.84 2.09 8.18
C VAL A 167 1.48 2.42 7.58
N SER A 168 0.54 2.81 8.43
CA SER A 168 -0.82 3.22 8.08
C SER A 168 -0.83 4.30 7.00
N GLY A 169 -1.59 4.07 5.93
CA GLY A 169 -1.71 4.96 4.77
C GLY A 169 -0.58 4.85 3.73
N MET A 170 0.45 4.02 3.95
CA MET A 170 1.39 3.70 2.88
C MET A 170 0.72 2.79 1.85
N PRO A 171 0.85 3.11 0.55
CA PRO A 171 0.27 2.29 -0.49
C PRO A 171 1.14 1.05 -0.78
N PHE A 172 0.51 -0.07 -1.10
CA PHE A 172 1.17 -1.33 -1.43
C PHE A 172 0.36 -2.14 -2.45
N ALA A 173 0.98 -3.20 -2.96
CA ALA A 173 0.35 -4.22 -3.79
C ALA A 173 0.28 -5.55 -3.02
N LEU A 174 -0.79 -6.32 -3.25
CA LEU A 174 -0.96 -7.66 -2.67
C LEU A 174 -0.68 -8.70 -3.75
N TYR A 175 0.52 -9.28 -3.71
CA TYR A 175 0.90 -10.37 -4.61
C TYR A 175 0.47 -11.71 -4.02
N ASN A 176 -0.33 -12.49 -4.74
CA ASN A 176 -0.69 -13.84 -4.33
C ASN A 176 0.34 -14.83 -4.90
N THR A 177 1.01 -15.59 -4.02
CA THR A 177 2.08 -16.51 -4.41
C THR A 177 1.59 -17.78 -5.08
N THR A 178 0.32 -18.16 -4.86
CA THR A 178 -0.30 -19.33 -5.49
C THR A 178 -0.75 -18.99 -6.91
N GLU A 179 -1.48 -17.89 -7.09
CA GLU A 179 -1.91 -17.40 -8.41
C GLU A 179 -0.75 -16.75 -9.21
N LYS A 180 0.34 -16.40 -8.53
CA LYS A 180 1.52 -15.70 -9.07
C LYS A 180 1.20 -14.33 -9.68
N ARG A 181 0.18 -13.64 -9.16
CA ARG A 181 -0.29 -12.33 -9.66
C ARG A 181 -0.70 -11.40 -8.52
N GLU A 182 -0.67 -10.11 -8.80
CA GLU A 182 -1.15 -9.07 -7.90
C GLU A 182 -2.68 -8.97 -7.96
N MET A 183 -3.32 -8.88 -6.79
CA MET A 183 -4.75 -8.63 -6.67
C MET A 183 -5.05 -7.15 -6.92
N VAL A 184 -5.97 -6.87 -7.83
CA VAL A 184 -6.35 -5.51 -8.24
C VAL A 184 -7.86 -5.32 -8.24
N TYR A 185 -8.31 -4.07 -8.16
CA TYR A 185 -9.68 -3.68 -8.43
C TYR A 185 -10.02 -3.98 -9.88
N CYS A 186 -11.16 -4.64 -10.07
CA CYS A 186 -11.61 -5.10 -11.38
C CYS A 186 -13.14 -5.19 -11.31
N LYS A 187 -13.86 -4.35 -12.05
CA LYS A 187 -15.33 -4.35 -12.02
C LYS A 187 -15.84 -5.69 -12.55
N ARG A 188 -16.80 -6.31 -11.85
CA ARG A 188 -17.42 -7.58 -12.23
C ARG A 188 -18.94 -7.52 -12.12
N THR A 189 -19.61 -8.32 -12.93
CA THR A 189 -21.06 -8.57 -12.79
C THR A 189 -21.34 -9.40 -11.52
N TRP A 190 -20.48 -10.38 -11.21
CA TRP A 190 -20.71 -11.33 -10.13
C TRP A 190 -19.54 -11.31 -9.12
N GLY A 191 -19.90 -11.39 -7.84
CA GLY A 191 -18.94 -11.41 -6.73
C GLY A 191 -18.45 -10.02 -6.31
N ILE A 192 -17.25 -9.96 -5.75
CA ILE A 192 -16.57 -8.70 -5.43
C ILE A 192 -15.84 -8.15 -6.67
N ASN A 193 -15.72 -6.82 -6.77
CA ASN A 193 -14.97 -6.13 -7.82
C ASN A 193 -13.44 -6.28 -7.65
N LEU A 194 -12.94 -7.51 -7.74
CA LEU A 194 -11.52 -7.85 -7.68
C LEU A 194 -11.13 -8.79 -8.81
N GLY A 195 -9.89 -8.69 -9.26
CA GLY A 195 -9.30 -9.54 -10.29
C GLY A 195 -7.79 -9.69 -10.09
N TRP A 196 -7.19 -10.48 -10.96
CA TRP A 196 -5.75 -10.72 -10.98
C TRP A 196 -5.12 -9.88 -12.08
N ARG A 197 -4.02 -9.20 -11.78
CA ARG A 197 -3.31 -8.36 -12.76
C ARG A 197 -2.96 -9.18 -14.01
N GLY A 198 -3.20 -8.60 -15.17
CA GLY A 198 -2.92 -9.22 -16.47
C GLY A 198 -3.92 -10.29 -16.90
N LEU A 199 -5.01 -10.49 -16.15
CA LEU A 199 -6.20 -11.21 -16.63
C LEU A 199 -7.28 -10.19 -16.97
N SER A 200 -8.04 -10.44 -18.05
CA SER A 200 -9.12 -9.55 -18.44
C SER A 200 -10.22 -9.54 -17.39
N CYS A 201 -10.71 -8.33 -17.09
CA CYS A 201 -11.91 -8.12 -16.29
C CYS A 201 -13.13 -8.49 -17.13
N LYS A 202 -13.35 -9.79 -17.37
CA LYS A 202 -14.48 -10.30 -18.16
C LYS A 202 -15.79 -10.03 -17.41
N SER A 203 -16.38 -8.86 -17.66
CA SER A 203 -17.70 -8.46 -17.18
C SER A 203 -18.40 -7.80 -18.35
N TRP A 204 -19.58 -8.28 -18.73
CA TRP A 204 -20.33 -7.76 -19.88
C TRP A 204 -20.85 -6.31 -19.70
N THR A 205 -20.79 -5.76 -18.47
CA THR A 205 -21.22 -4.39 -18.11
C THR A 205 -20.09 -3.35 -18.09
N THR A 206 -19.03 -3.58 -18.84
CA THR A 206 -17.76 -2.83 -18.74
C THR A 206 -17.72 -1.44 -19.37
N GLY A 207 -18.79 -0.91 -19.97
CA GLY A 207 -18.77 0.40 -20.64
C GLY A 207 -18.26 1.60 -19.81
N ALA A 208 -18.54 1.64 -18.49
CA ALA A 208 -18.15 2.78 -17.64
C ALA A 208 -16.85 2.59 -16.85
N SER A 209 -16.51 1.36 -16.43
CA SER A 209 -15.17 1.09 -15.83
C SER A 209 -14.08 1.00 -16.89
N ASN A 210 -14.44 0.70 -18.14
CA ASN A 210 -13.53 0.71 -19.27
C ASN A 210 -13.07 2.10 -19.67
N LYS A 211 -13.64 3.22 -19.19
CA LYS A 211 -13.06 4.54 -19.50
C LYS A 211 -11.85 4.89 -18.64
N LEU A 212 -11.79 4.38 -17.41
CA LEU A 212 -10.66 4.63 -16.51
C LEU A 212 -9.77 3.39 -16.29
N PHE A 213 -10.30 2.16 -16.18
CA PHE A 213 -9.52 0.99 -15.72
C PHE A 213 -9.70 -0.33 -16.51
N GLY A 214 -10.67 -0.45 -17.40
CA GLY A 214 -10.87 -1.67 -18.21
C GLY A 214 -10.52 -1.44 -19.68
N GLU A 215 -10.47 -2.50 -20.49
CA GLU A 215 -9.80 -2.69 -21.80
C GLU A 215 -9.56 -1.51 -22.77
N ASN A 216 -10.35 -0.42 -22.71
CA ASN A 216 -10.21 0.79 -23.52
C ASN A 216 -10.03 2.08 -22.67
N GLY A 217 -9.55 1.92 -21.44
CA GLY A 217 -9.52 2.96 -20.43
C GLY A 217 -8.16 3.58 -20.32
N LEU A 218 -8.11 4.79 -19.76
CA LEU A 218 -6.88 5.53 -19.52
C LEU A 218 -5.77 4.70 -18.82
N LEU A 219 -6.13 3.57 -18.20
CA LEU A 219 -5.28 2.72 -17.36
C LEU A 219 -5.26 1.23 -17.75
N SER A 220 -5.81 0.82 -18.90
CA SER A 220 -5.96 -0.60 -19.25
C SER A 220 -5.00 -1.10 -20.32
N ARG A 221 -4.50 -2.31 -20.07
CA ARG A 221 -3.73 -3.23 -20.92
C ARG A 221 -2.23 -3.02 -21.03
N ASP A 222 -1.70 -1.89 -21.49
CA ASP A 222 -0.24 -1.83 -21.81
C ASP A 222 0.60 -0.87 -20.95
N GLY A 223 0.06 -0.48 -19.81
CA GLY A 223 0.67 0.48 -18.92
C GLY A 223 -0.16 1.76 -18.90
N LEU A 224 -0.35 2.28 -17.70
CA LEU A 224 -0.55 3.71 -17.53
C LEU A 224 0.46 4.44 -18.46
N THR A 225 0.02 5.07 -19.55
CA THR A 225 0.87 5.93 -20.38
C THR A 225 0.44 7.39 -20.21
N GLY A 226 1.36 8.31 -20.52
CA GLY A 226 1.09 9.75 -20.49
C GLY A 226 0.58 10.28 -19.14
N LYS A 227 -0.51 11.05 -19.18
CA LYS A 227 -1.04 11.81 -18.04
C LYS A 227 -1.58 10.92 -16.91
N GLY A 228 -2.16 9.76 -17.24
CA GLY A 228 -2.67 8.81 -16.26
C GLY A 228 -1.56 8.25 -15.37
N PHE A 229 -0.45 7.82 -15.98
CA PHE A 229 0.77 7.38 -15.29
C PHE A 229 1.25 8.40 -14.28
N VAL A 230 1.43 9.62 -14.74
CA VAL A 230 1.94 10.72 -13.94
C VAL A 230 0.99 10.99 -12.76
N LYS A 231 -0.33 11.01 -12.99
CA LYS A 231 -1.33 11.23 -11.92
C LYS A 231 -1.30 10.14 -10.86
N MET A 232 -1.30 8.86 -11.27
CA MET A 232 -1.24 7.74 -10.33
C MET A 232 0.08 7.73 -9.55
N LYS A 233 1.21 7.89 -10.25
CA LYS A 233 2.53 7.99 -9.62
C LYS A 233 2.55 9.12 -8.58
N ASN A 234 2.09 10.31 -8.95
CA ASN A 234 2.02 11.46 -8.04
C ASN A 234 1.17 11.17 -6.81
N PHE A 235 0.01 10.53 -7.01
CA PHE A 235 -0.88 10.13 -5.92
C PHE A 235 -0.21 9.14 -4.96
N LEU A 236 0.44 8.09 -5.49
CA LEU A 236 1.14 7.10 -4.67
C LEU A 236 2.33 7.72 -3.91
N CYS A 237 3.12 8.57 -4.57
CA CYS A 237 4.21 9.31 -3.95
C CYS A 237 3.71 10.22 -2.82
N ASP A 238 2.63 10.97 -3.04
CA ASP A 238 2.07 11.86 -2.02
C ASP A 238 1.60 11.08 -0.78
N LYS A 239 0.88 9.96 -1.00
CA LYS A 239 0.43 9.05 0.06
C LYS A 239 1.60 8.49 0.87
N GLY A 240 2.59 7.91 0.20
CA GLY A 240 3.76 7.33 0.85
C GLY A 240 4.56 8.35 1.66
N VAL A 241 4.81 9.54 1.10
CA VAL A 241 5.53 10.61 1.79
C VAL A 241 4.78 11.12 3.01
N LYS A 242 3.46 11.36 2.90
CA LYS A 242 2.63 11.78 4.04
C LYS A 242 2.61 10.75 5.16
N ALA A 243 2.47 9.46 4.81
CA ALA A 243 2.49 8.37 5.78
C ALA A 243 3.86 8.24 6.47
N GLY A 244 4.96 8.34 5.71
CA GLY A 244 6.31 8.31 6.26
C GLY A 244 6.61 9.51 7.16
N ALA A 245 6.20 10.71 6.77
CA ALA A 245 6.34 11.91 7.60
C ALA A 245 5.57 11.77 8.91
N ALA A 246 4.31 11.32 8.86
CA ALA A 246 3.50 11.09 10.06
C ALA A 246 4.12 10.04 11.00
N TYR A 247 4.73 8.99 10.44
CA TYR A 247 5.44 7.97 11.23
C TYR A 247 6.66 8.56 11.94
N LEU A 248 7.41 9.44 11.29
CA LEU A 248 8.54 10.13 11.92
C LEU A 248 8.08 11.12 12.99
N THR A 249 7.02 11.89 12.73
CA THR A 249 6.42 12.78 13.73
C THR A 249 6.01 12.02 14.99
N ALA A 250 5.43 10.83 14.84
CA ALA A 250 5.03 9.99 15.97
C ALA A 250 6.23 9.44 16.77
N GLN A 251 7.42 9.37 16.19
CA GLN A 251 8.64 8.97 16.89
C GLN A 251 9.37 10.16 17.52
N SER A 252 9.35 11.31 16.85
CA SER A 252 10.02 12.54 17.28
C SER A 252 9.43 13.73 16.53
N ALA A 253 9.04 14.78 17.27
CA ALA A 253 8.56 16.02 16.67
C ALA A 253 9.60 16.64 15.72
N ALA A 254 10.89 16.61 16.11
CA ALA A 254 11.99 17.10 15.28
C ALA A 254 12.14 16.28 13.98
N ALA A 255 12.04 14.95 14.07
CA ALA A 255 12.04 14.07 12.89
C ALA A 255 10.85 14.33 11.97
N GLY A 256 9.67 14.55 12.55
CA GLY A 256 8.47 14.95 11.82
C GLY A 256 8.64 16.27 11.08
N ALA A 257 9.18 17.30 11.75
CA ALA A 257 9.43 18.60 11.13
C ALA A 257 10.42 18.49 9.96
N ALA A 258 11.54 17.79 10.17
CA ALA A 258 12.54 17.54 9.13
C ALA A 258 11.93 16.79 7.93
N ALA A 259 11.10 15.78 8.19
CA ALA A 259 10.37 15.02 7.17
C ALA A 259 9.41 15.87 6.35
N LEU A 260 8.68 16.77 7.01
CA LEU A 260 7.77 17.70 6.34
C LEU A 260 8.54 18.70 5.48
N ALA A 261 9.63 19.27 5.98
CA ALA A 261 10.52 20.14 5.20
C ALA A 261 11.15 19.42 3.99
N ALA A 262 11.48 18.13 4.15
CA ALA A 262 12.00 17.26 3.08
C ALA A 262 10.97 16.92 1.99
N SER A 263 9.68 16.95 2.33
CA SER A 263 8.61 16.35 1.54
C SER A 263 8.55 16.85 0.09
N PRO A 264 8.74 18.15 -0.24
CA PRO A 264 8.77 18.61 -1.62
C PRO A 264 9.89 17.96 -2.45
N ARG A 265 11.09 17.84 -1.87
CA ARG A 265 12.25 17.20 -2.52
C ARG A 265 12.02 15.71 -2.72
N ILE A 266 11.53 15.01 -1.69
CA ILE A 266 11.22 13.57 -1.78
C ILE A 266 10.15 13.31 -2.83
N LYS A 267 9.08 14.14 -2.86
CA LYS A 267 8.06 14.06 -3.92
C LYS A 267 8.66 14.30 -5.30
N LYS A 268 9.58 15.26 -5.46
CA LYS A 268 10.28 15.51 -6.73
C LYS A 268 11.09 14.29 -7.18
N GLU A 269 11.82 13.63 -6.29
CA GLU A 269 12.60 12.42 -6.62
C GLU A 269 11.71 11.22 -6.93
N CYS A 270 10.66 10.97 -6.13
CA CYS A 270 9.69 9.90 -6.38
C CYS A 270 9.03 10.04 -7.78
N LYS A 271 8.86 11.28 -8.25
CA LYS A 271 8.34 11.59 -9.59
C LYS A 271 9.31 11.30 -10.73
N LYS A 272 10.62 11.15 -10.49
CA LYS A 272 11.60 10.81 -11.54
C LYS A 272 11.64 9.31 -11.89
N LEU A 273 11.01 8.47 -11.07
CA LEU A 273 10.81 7.05 -11.35
C LEU A 273 9.76 6.86 -12.45
#